data_AF-A0A939W8U6-F1
#
_entry.id   AF-A0A939W8U6-F1
#
_cell.length_a   1.000
_cell.length_b   1.000
_cell.length_c   1.000
_cell.angle_alpha   90.00
_cell.angle_beta   90.00
_cell.angle_gamma   90.00
#
_symmetry.space_group_name_H-M   'P 1'
#
loop_
_entity.id
_entity.type
_entity.pdbx_description
1 polymer ?
#
loop_
_entity_poly.entity_id
_entity_poly.type
_entity_poly.pdbx_seq_one_letter_code
_entity_poly.pdbx_strand_id
1 'polypeptide(L)'
;MASTIDNAYLKEIFPAERTDKFFEALFGGAEEGAYDIVLAVRTDASDHVEMAFELHRRPGKCLVCSLTYGLSNVFKRHPVIDAAGVARTIAKRKGWAEHDWAIGPTHEVDESYHWIPFRVARKC
;
A
#
# COMPACT_ATOMS: atom_id res chain seq x y z
N MET A 1 7.18 23.19 7.15
CA MET A 1 5.72 23.32 6.95
C MET A 1 5.19 21.92 6.75
N ALA A 2 4.21 21.48 7.55
CA ALA A 2 3.62 20.16 7.35
C ALA A 2 2.82 20.18 6.04
N SER A 3 3.26 19.42 5.04
CA SER A 3 2.58 19.35 3.75
C SER A 3 1.49 18.29 3.80
N THR A 4 0.32 18.59 3.23
CA THR A 4 -0.77 17.63 3.02
C THR A 4 -0.29 16.43 2.21
N ILE A 5 -0.79 15.25 2.56
CA ILE A 5 -0.62 14.02 1.79
C ILE A 5 -1.85 13.87 0.89
N ASP A 6 -1.63 13.86 -0.41
CA ASP A 6 -2.66 13.70 -1.43
C ASP A 6 -2.33 12.52 -2.36
N ASN A 7 -3.33 12.07 -3.13
CA ASN A 7 -3.18 10.93 -4.02
C ASN A 7 -2.13 11.14 -5.14
N ALA A 8 -1.84 12.37 -5.55
CA ALA A 8 -0.80 12.62 -6.55
C ALA A 8 0.57 12.33 -5.95
N TYR A 9 0.84 12.82 -4.74
CA TYR A 9 2.08 12.50 -4.03
C TYR A 9 2.24 11.00 -3.77
N LEU A 10 1.16 10.31 -3.38
CA LEU A 10 1.20 8.87 -3.15
C LEU A 10 1.56 8.09 -4.42
N LYS A 11 1.08 8.53 -5.59
CA LYS A 11 1.46 7.95 -6.88
C LYS A 11 2.92 8.19 -7.25
N GLU A 12 3.51 9.31 -6.82
CA GLU A 12 4.94 9.58 -7.04
C GLU A 12 5.81 8.64 -6.21
N ILE A 13 5.47 8.42 -4.93
CA ILE A 13 6.26 7.56 -4.03
C ILE A 13 5.95 6.07 -4.24
N PHE A 14 4.73 5.74 -4.65
CA PHE A 14 4.24 4.40 -4.92
C PHE A 14 3.57 4.34 -6.30
N PRO A 15 4.38 4.31 -7.38
CA PRO A 15 3.84 4.23 -8.74
C PRO A 15 3.25 2.84 -9.01
N ALA A 16 2.31 2.76 -9.95
CA ALA A 16 1.65 1.50 -10.32
C ALA A 16 2.65 0.40 -10.76
N GLU A 17 3.78 0.78 -11.36
CA GLU A 17 4.87 -0.13 -11.76
C GLU A 17 5.48 -0.92 -10.58
N ARG A 18 5.35 -0.43 -9.33
CA ARG A 18 5.73 -1.24 -8.15
C ARG A 18 4.91 -2.52 -8.06
N THR A 19 3.68 -2.50 -8.54
CA THR A 19 2.84 -3.69 -8.60
C THR A 19 3.46 -4.74 -9.52
N ASP A 20 3.86 -4.34 -10.72
CA ASP A 20 4.49 -5.24 -11.68
C ASP A 20 5.79 -5.83 -11.13
N LYS A 21 6.63 -5.00 -10.49
CA LYS A 21 7.86 -5.46 -9.79
C LYS A 21 7.56 -6.39 -8.62
N PHE A 22 6.44 -6.20 -7.93
CA PHE A 22 6.03 -7.06 -6.83
C PHE A 22 5.68 -8.45 -7.34
N PHE A 23 4.90 -8.55 -8.41
CA PHE A 23 4.56 -9.83 -9.03
C PHE A 23 5.76 -10.48 -9.72
N GLU A 24 6.62 -9.70 -10.36
CA GLU A 24 7.87 -10.20 -10.94
C GLU A 24 8.78 -10.81 -9.88
N ALA A 25 8.92 -10.18 -8.72
CA ALA A 25 9.73 -10.71 -7.62
C ALA A 25 9.14 -11.96 -6.96
N LEU A 26 7.81 -12.09 -6.92
CA LEU A 26 7.12 -13.22 -6.29
C LEU A 26 6.93 -14.42 -7.22
N PHE A 27 6.63 -14.17 -8.48
CA PHE A 27 6.22 -15.20 -9.45
C PHE A 27 7.14 -15.27 -10.68
N GLY A 28 8.13 -14.39 -10.79
CA GLY A 28 9.07 -14.37 -11.92
C GLY A 28 8.50 -13.70 -13.19
N GLY A 29 7.31 -13.11 -13.13
CA GLY A 29 6.73 -12.35 -14.25
C GLY A 29 5.61 -11.41 -13.82
N ALA A 30 5.63 -10.17 -14.31
CA ALA A 30 4.58 -9.17 -14.05
C ALA A 30 3.20 -9.55 -14.61
N GLU A 31 3.18 -10.37 -15.67
CA GLU A 31 1.97 -10.92 -16.30
C GLU A 31 1.20 -11.90 -15.40
N GLU A 32 1.84 -12.40 -14.33
CA GLU A 32 1.20 -13.19 -13.28
C GLU A 32 0.32 -12.32 -12.37
N GLY A 33 0.47 -10.99 -12.46
CA GLY A 33 -0.27 -10.01 -11.66
C GLY A 33 -1.77 -10.12 -11.82
N ALA A 34 -2.45 -10.53 -10.75
CA ALA A 34 -3.91 -10.64 -10.71
C ALA A 34 -4.63 -9.32 -10.41
N TYR A 35 -3.90 -8.33 -9.87
CA TYR A 35 -4.44 -7.05 -9.45
C TYR A 35 -3.41 -5.91 -9.55
N ASP A 36 -3.89 -4.69 -9.65
CA ASP A 36 -3.12 -3.45 -9.51
C ASP A 36 -3.16 -2.98 -8.05
N ILE A 37 -1.99 -2.66 -7.48
CA ILE A 37 -1.86 -2.11 -6.13
C ILE A 37 -1.75 -0.60 -6.26
N VAL A 38 -2.72 0.12 -5.71
CA VAL A 38 -2.76 1.59 -5.69
C VAL A 38 -2.74 2.05 -4.25
N LEU A 39 -1.84 2.98 -3.92
CA LEU A 39 -1.82 3.60 -2.60
C LEU A 39 -2.66 4.88 -2.63
N ALA A 40 -3.73 4.91 -1.84
CA ALA A 40 -4.65 6.05 -1.75
C ALA A 40 -4.69 6.62 -0.33
N VAL A 41 -4.80 7.94 -0.20
CA VAL A 41 -4.99 8.61 1.08
C VAL A 41 -6.46 8.54 1.47
N ARG A 42 -6.74 8.21 2.73
CA ARG A 42 -8.08 8.21 3.32
C ARG A 42 -8.25 9.41 4.25
N THR A 43 -7.30 9.58 5.16
CA THR A 43 -7.34 10.63 6.18
C THR A 43 -5.96 11.26 6.31
N ASP A 44 -5.91 12.59 6.31
CA ASP A 44 -4.69 13.37 6.54
C ASP A 44 -4.85 14.20 7.82
N ALA A 45 -4.54 13.64 8.97
CA ALA A 45 -4.58 14.35 10.25
C ALA A 45 -3.19 14.90 10.64
N SER A 46 -3.17 15.76 11.66
CA SER A 46 -1.93 16.38 12.16
C SER A 46 -1.02 15.38 12.89
N ASP A 47 -1.62 14.39 13.55
CA ASP A 47 -0.95 13.36 14.36
C ASP A 47 -0.84 12.01 13.63
N HIS A 48 -1.72 11.73 12.66
CA HIS A 48 -1.67 10.48 11.90
C HIS A 48 -2.17 10.66 10.46
N VAL A 49 -1.74 9.78 9.57
CA VAL A 49 -2.20 9.68 8.19
C VAL A 49 -2.71 8.26 7.97
N GLU A 50 -3.93 8.15 7.49
CA GLU A 50 -4.56 6.89 7.10
C GLU A 50 -4.55 6.79 5.58
N MET A 51 -4.04 5.66 5.10
CA MET A 51 -3.98 5.29 3.70
C MET A 51 -4.56 3.91 3.52
N ALA A 52 -4.84 3.55 2.27
CA ALA A 52 -5.25 2.22 1.90
C ALA A 52 -4.44 1.74 0.69
N PHE A 53 -3.91 0.52 0.77
CA PHE A 53 -3.48 -0.21 -0.42
C PHE A 53 -4.72 -0.80 -1.07
N GLU A 54 -5.21 -0.13 -2.09
CA GLU A 54 -6.31 -0.54 -2.94
C GLU A 54 -5.83 -1.60 -3.94
N LEU A 55 -6.56 -2.70 -4.03
CA LEU A 55 -6.25 -3.85 -4.88
C LEU A 55 -7.35 -3.93 -5.94
N HIS A 56 -7.02 -3.54 -7.17
CA HIS A 56 -7.96 -3.53 -8.29
C HIS A 56 -7.71 -4.72 -9.19
N ARG A 57 -8.70 -5.59 -9.37
CA ARG A 57 -8.55 -6.78 -10.22
C ARG A 57 -8.22 -6.40 -11.68
N ARG A 58 -7.21 -7.07 -12.25
CA ARG A 58 -6.90 -6.99 -13.69
C ARG A 58 -7.87 -7.87 -14.51
N PRO A 59 -8.31 -7.43 -15.70
CA PRO A 59 -9.20 -8.22 -16.54
C PRO A 59 -8.55 -9.56 -16.94
N GLY A 60 -9.29 -10.66 -16.80
CA GLY A 60 -8.83 -12.01 -17.18
C GLY A 60 -8.06 -12.79 -16.10
N LYS A 61 -7.78 -12.20 -14.92
CA LYS A 61 -7.17 -12.90 -13.77
C LYS A 61 -8.19 -13.00 -12.63
N CYS A 62 -8.21 -14.10 -11.87
CA CYS A 62 -9.14 -14.26 -10.75
C CYS A 62 -8.47 -13.88 -9.42
N LEU A 63 -9.07 -12.94 -8.69
CA LEU A 63 -8.55 -12.42 -7.42
C LEU A 63 -8.54 -13.48 -6.31
N VAL A 64 -9.54 -14.37 -6.32
CA VAL A 64 -9.79 -15.39 -5.29
C VAL A 64 -8.86 -16.60 -5.41
N CYS A 65 -8.39 -16.94 -6.62
CA CYS A 65 -7.66 -18.18 -6.84
C CYS A 65 -6.19 -18.16 -6.40
N SER A 66 -5.60 -16.98 -6.20
CA SER A 66 -4.15 -16.87 -5.94
C SER A 66 -3.79 -16.65 -4.47
N LEU A 67 -4.56 -15.89 -3.67
CA LEU A 67 -3.97 -15.24 -2.47
C LEU A 67 -4.93 -15.01 -1.28
N THR A 68 -5.81 -15.96 -0.94
CA THR A 68 -6.65 -15.85 0.27
C THR A 68 -5.90 -16.12 1.59
N TYR A 69 -4.64 -16.60 1.58
CA TYR A 69 -3.87 -16.83 2.81
C TYR A 69 -2.50 -16.13 2.80
N GLY A 70 -2.37 -15.04 3.58
CA GLY A 70 -1.06 -14.49 3.98
C GLY A 70 -0.58 -13.22 3.26
N LEU A 71 -1.35 -12.69 2.32
CA LEU A 71 -0.94 -11.53 1.49
C LEU A 71 -0.56 -10.29 2.31
N SER A 72 -1.31 -9.99 3.38
CA SER A 72 -1.02 -8.89 4.30
C SER A 72 0.31 -9.06 5.05
N ASN A 73 0.76 -10.30 5.30
CA ASN A 73 2.08 -10.57 5.88
C ASN A 73 3.22 -10.43 4.85
N VAL A 74 2.95 -10.77 3.59
CA VAL A 74 3.89 -10.55 2.47
C VAL A 74 4.12 -9.06 2.28
N PHE A 75 3.06 -8.24 2.25
CA PHE A 75 3.17 -6.78 2.10
C PHE A 75 4.05 -6.13 3.18
N LYS A 76 3.97 -6.63 4.42
CA LYS A 76 4.81 -6.15 5.53
C LYS A 76 6.30 -6.43 5.35
N ARG A 77 6.65 -7.51 4.64
CA ARG A 77 8.05 -7.99 4.51
C ARG A 77 8.63 -7.78 3.11
N HIS A 78 7.82 -7.41 2.14
CA HIS A 78 8.26 -7.38 0.75
C HIS A 78 9.05 -6.10 0.43
N PRO A 79 10.30 -6.22 -0.08
CA PRO A 79 11.16 -5.06 -0.34
C PRO A 79 10.63 -4.15 -1.46
N VAL A 80 9.79 -4.66 -2.38
CA VAL A 80 9.18 -3.84 -3.43
C VAL A 80 8.03 -2.96 -2.92
N ILE A 81 7.21 -3.48 -1.99
CA ILE A 81 6.15 -2.68 -1.38
C ILE A 81 6.78 -1.59 -0.51
N ASP A 82 7.83 -1.96 0.23
CA ASP A 82 8.60 -1.07 1.10
C ASP A 82 7.69 -0.19 1.98
N ALA A 83 6.72 -0.81 2.65
CA ALA A 83 5.76 -0.10 3.49
C ALA A 83 6.45 0.74 4.56
N ALA A 84 7.57 0.25 5.11
CA ALA A 84 8.42 0.99 6.04
C ALA A 84 9.04 2.24 5.38
N GLY A 85 9.57 2.14 4.16
CA GLY A 85 10.11 3.27 3.42
C GLY A 85 9.04 4.29 3.02
N VAL A 86 7.84 3.82 2.66
CA VAL A 86 6.67 4.68 2.43
C VAL A 86 6.30 5.43 3.71
N ALA A 87 6.15 4.73 4.85
CA ALA A 87 5.87 5.35 6.14
C ALA A 87 6.89 6.42 6.51
N ARG A 88 8.19 6.12 6.34
CA ARG A 88 9.28 7.07 6.58
C ARG A 88 9.16 8.31 5.70
N THR A 89 8.78 8.13 4.44
CA THR A 89 8.63 9.21 3.46
C THR A 89 7.46 10.13 3.85
N ILE A 90 6.33 9.55 4.26
CA ILE A 90 5.17 10.28 4.79
C ILE A 90 5.54 11.05 6.06
N ALA A 91 6.17 10.39 7.03
CA ALA A 91 6.60 11.01 8.28
C ALA A 91 7.56 12.18 8.03
N LYS A 92 8.53 12.02 7.12
CA LYS A 92 9.44 13.09 6.72
C LYS A 92 8.71 14.28 6.09
N ARG A 93 7.74 14.05 5.22
CA ARG A 93 6.91 15.11 4.61
C ARG A 93 6.04 15.82 5.65
N LYS A 94 5.55 15.09 6.65
CA LYS A 94 4.80 15.64 7.78
C LYS A 94 5.67 16.34 8.82
N GLY A 95 6.99 16.13 8.78
CA GLY A 95 7.93 16.68 9.75
C GLY A 95 7.89 15.96 11.10
N TRP A 96 7.52 14.69 11.13
CA TRP A 96 7.52 13.87 12.33
C TRP A 96 8.92 13.33 12.61
N ALA A 97 9.46 13.63 13.79
CA ALA A 97 10.77 13.15 14.22
C ALA A 97 10.75 11.63 14.46
N GLU A 98 9.72 11.16 15.16
CA GLU A 98 9.44 9.75 15.40
C GLU A 98 8.04 9.39 14.91
N HIS A 99 7.89 8.17 14.39
CA HIS A 99 6.64 7.67 13.85
C HIS A 99 6.54 6.16 14.04
N ASP A 100 5.30 5.68 14.14
CA ASP A 100 4.94 4.28 14.09
C ASP A 100 4.05 4.05 12.87
N TRP A 101 4.09 2.84 12.32
CA TRP A 101 3.23 2.47 11.21
C TRP A 101 2.66 1.07 11.40
N ALA A 102 1.47 0.86 10.88
CA ALA A 102 0.77 -0.41 10.97
C ALA A 102 0.02 -0.70 9.67
N ILE A 103 0.07 -1.96 9.26
CA ILE A 103 -0.79 -2.52 8.21
C ILE A 103 -1.79 -3.43 8.91
N GLY A 104 -3.08 -3.14 8.70
CA GLY A 104 -4.18 -3.94 9.25
C GLY A 104 -4.57 -5.13 8.36
N PRO A 105 -5.72 -5.76 8.62
CA PRO A 105 -6.20 -6.89 7.85
C PRO A 105 -6.65 -6.48 6.45
N THR A 106 -6.65 -7.40 5.50
CA THR A 106 -7.27 -7.15 4.19
C THR A 106 -8.78 -7.06 4.36
N HIS A 107 -9.39 -6.02 3.79
CA HIS A 107 -10.83 -5.84 3.69
C HIS A 107 -11.28 -6.18 2.28
N GLU A 108 -12.12 -7.19 2.18
CA GLU A 108 -12.70 -7.67 0.93
C GLU A 108 -14.03 -6.95 0.74
N VAL A 109 -14.10 -6.02 -0.22
CA VAL A 109 -15.37 -5.34 -0.55
C VAL A 109 -16.15 -6.21 -1.51
N ASP A 110 -15.49 -6.66 -2.58
CA ASP A 110 -16.04 -7.53 -3.61
C ASP A 110 -14.93 -8.22 -4.41
N GLU A 111 -15.28 -9.12 -5.32
CA GLU A 111 -14.31 -9.91 -6.12
C GLU A 111 -13.37 -9.08 -7.02
N SER A 112 -13.69 -7.80 -7.23
CA SER A 112 -12.94 -6.89 -8.09
C SER A 112 -12.13 -5.87 -7.31
N TYR A 113 -12.46 -5.65 -6.04
CA TYR A 113 -11.89 -4.58 -5.22
C TYR A 113 -11.72 -4.98 -3.76
N HIS A 114 -10.46 -5.06 -3.33
CA HIS A 114 -10.07 -5.23 -1.94
C HIS A 114 -9.23 -4.03 -1.48
N TRP A 115 -9.11 -3.80 -0.18
CA TRP A 115 -8.20 -2.78 0.34
C TRP A 115 -7.55 -3.19 1.66
N ILE A 116 -6.32 -2.73 1.89
CA ILE A 116 -5.59 -2.99 3.13
C ILE A 116 -5.29 -1.66 3.82
N PRO A 117 -5.77 -1.41 5.06
CA PRO A 117 -5.50 -0.20 5.80
C PRO A 117 -4.01 -0.12 6.13
N PHE A 118 -3.46 1.06 5.86
CA PHE A 118 -2.10 1.41 6.16
C PHE A 118 -2.08 2.73 6.91
N ARG A 119 -1.72 2.69 8.19
CA ARG A 119 -1.72 3.85 9.07
C ARG A 119 -0.30 4.20 9.45
N VAL A 120 0.02 5.49 9.39
CA VAL A 120 1.27 6.06 9.89
C VAL A 120 0.90 7.11 10.92
N ALA A 121 1.38 6.96 12.15
CA ALA A 121 1.10 7.88 13.25
C ALA A 121 2.41 8.46 13.78
N ARG A 122 2.36 9.72 14.22
CA ARG A 122 3.45 10.36 14.93
C ARG A 122 3.61 9.68 16.27
N LYS A 123 4.84 9.35 16.63
CA LYS A 123 5.17 8.90 17.97
C LYS A 123 5.29 10.13 18.86
N CYS A 124 4.51 10.17 19.93
CA CYS A 124 4.52 11.26 20.90
C CYS A 124 5.55 11.00 22.00
#